data_AF-A0A6A3NNK2-F1
#
_entry.id   AF-A0A6A3NNK2-F1
#
_cell.length_a   1.000
_cell.length_b   1.000
_cell.length_c   1.000
_cell.angle_alpha   90.00
_cell.angle_beta   90.00
_cell.angle_gamma   90.00
#
_symmetry.space_group_name_H-M   'P 1'
#
loop_
_entity.id
_entity.type
_entity.pdbx_description
1 polymer ?
#
loop_
_entity_poly.entity_id
_entity_poly.type
_entity_poly.pdbx_seq_one_letter_code
_entity_poly.pdbx_strand_id
1 'polypeptide(L)'
;MPTVVQHAALATPPSIAPRPPIDRAFSQFAKLHRELTDAAIKAALTAELTAMAMAVRENDAHGVALRASAVIDCLGASVAGAAHDDYRGTVLNIAQDVSKYVSATRLQLHEGLHTDQETKDAVNSANSAVSEAKAVLSEFVATAEKSNSRYKSAY
;
A
#
# COMPACT_ATOMS: atom_id res chain seq x y z
N MET A 1 -61.97 -10.50 44.50
CA MET A 1 -61.26 -10.80 43.24
C MET A 1 -62.30 -10.83 42.13
N PRO A 2 -62.21 -9.93 41.14
CA PRO A 2 -61.62 -10.39 39.89
C PRO A 2 -60.59 -9.42 39.30
N THR A 3 -59.51 -10.02 38.81
CA THR A 3 -58.41 -9.41 38.07
C THR A 3 -58.86 -9.17 36.63
N VAL A 4 -58.87 -7.91 36.19
CA VAL A 4 -59.05 -7.57 34.77
C VAL A 4 -57.71 -7.77 34.08
N VAL A 5 -57.63 -8.76 33.20
CA VAL A 5 -56.47 -9.00 32.33
C VAL A 5 -56.47 -7.92 31.24
N GLN A 6 -55.59 -6.93 31.37
CA GLN A 6 -55.31 -5.98 30.29
C GLN A 6 -54.65 -6.73 29.13
N HIS A 7 -55.30 -6.74 27.97
CA HIS A 7 -54.73 -7.21 26.72
C HIS A 7 -53.51 -6.33 26.39
N ALA A 8 -52.33 -6.93 26.34
CA ALA A 8 -51.13 -6.28 25.83
C ALA A 8 -51.33 -5.96 24.35
N ALA A 9 -51.28 -4.67 23.99
CA ALA A 9 -51.26 -4.24 22.61
C ALA A 9 -49.99 -4.76 21.92
N LEU A 10 -50.14 -5.38 20.75
CA LEU A 10 -49.02 -5.78 19.90
C LEU A 10 -48.20 -4.52 19.53
N ALA A 11 -46.96 -4.45 19.99
CA ALA A 11 -46.00 -3.47 19.52
C ALA A 11 -45.65 -3.78 18.06
N THR A 12 -46.06 -2.91 17.15
CA THR A 12 -45.55 -2.91 15.76
C THR A 12 -44.03 -2.73 15.79
N PRO A 13 -43.25 -3.58 15.07
CA PRO A 13 -41.81 -3.39 14.98
C PRO A 13 -41.50 -2.04 14.30
N PRO A 14 -40.42 -1.35 14.68
CA PRO A 14 -40.04 -0.10 14.05
C PRO A 14 -39.82 -0.34 12.56
N SER A 15 -40.53 0.41 11.72
CA SER A 15 -40.30 0.46 10.28
C SER A 15 -38.84 0.85 10.06
N ILE A 16 -38.04 -0.07 9.51
CA ILE A 16 -36.68 0.23 9.08
C ILE A 16 -36.83 1.23 7.94
N ALA A 17 -36.56 2.50 8.23
CA ALA A 17 -36.54 3.54 7.21
C ALA A 17 -35.67 3.06 6.03
N PRO A 18 -36.14 3.18 4.78
CA PRO A 18 -35.30 2.90 3.62
C PRO A 18 -34.01 3.70 3.77
N ARG A 19 -32.85 3.04 3.63
CA ARG A 19 -31.57 3.77 3.58
C ARG A 19 -31.74 4.90 2.55
N PRO A 20 -31.43 6.15 2.89
CA PRO A 20 -31.54 7.24 1.93
C PRO A 20 -30.72 6.84 0.70
N PRO A 21 -31.22 7.09 -0.52
CA PRO A 21 -30.44 6.85 -1.72
C PRO A 21 -29.12 7.56 -1.54
N ILE A 22 -27.99 6.85 -1.65
CA ILE A 22 -26.66 7.46 -1.66
C ILE A 22 -26.75 8.62 -2.64
N ASP A 23 -26.58 9.83 -2.13
CA ASP A 23 -26.86 11.06 -2.86
C ASP A 23 -26.13 11.01 -4.20
N ARG A 24 -26.88 11.13 -5.30
CA ARG A 24 -26.31 11.11 -6.65
C ARG A 24 -25.18 12.15 -6.76
N ALA A 25 -25.31 13.28 -6.07
CA ALA A 25 -24.26 14.28 -5.97
C ALA A 25 -23.00 13.74 -5.27
N PHE A 26 -23.14 13.04 -4.14
CA PHE A 26 -22.01 12.39 -3.46
C PHE A 26 -21.27 11.42 -4.38
N SER A 27 -22.00 10.59 -5.15
CA SER A 27 -21.38 9.65 -6.09
C SER A 27 -20.59 10.36 -7.21
N GLN A 28 -21.09 11.51 -7.68
CA GLN A 28 -20.41 12.34 -8.68
C GLN A 28 -19.15 13.01 -8.11
N PHE A 29 -19.24 13.57 -6.89
CA PHE A 29 -18.08 14.14 -6.20
C PHE A 29 -17.03 13.09 -5.87
N ALA A 30 -17.42 11.90 -5.42
CA ALA A 30 -16.50 10.80 -5.15
C ALA A 30 -15.77 10.34 -6.43
N LYS A 31 -16.47 10.26 -7.55
CA LYS A 31 -15.88 9.96 -8.86
C LYS A 31 -14.88 11.04 -9.29
N LEU A 32 -15.28 12.31 -9.24
CA LEU A 32 -14.42 13.43 -9.61
C LEU A 32 -13.18 13.52 -8.71
N HIS A 33 -13.34 13.34 -7.40
CA HIS A 33 -12.23 13.30 -6.46
C HIS A 33 -11.22 12.21 -6.83
N ARG A 34 -11.68 11.01 -7.18
CA ARG A 34 -10.81 9.92 -7.62
C ARG A 34 -10.06 10.27 -8.90
N GLU A 35 -10.75 10.82 -9.90
CA GLU A 35 -10.15 11.21 -11.18
C GLU A 35 -9.09 12.30 -11.01
N LEU A 36 -9.38 13.33 -10.20
CA LEU A 36 -8.43 14.40 -9.91
C LEU A 36 -7.24 13.91 -9.09
N THR A 37 -7.47 13.00 -8.14
CA THR A 37 -6.39 12.40 -7.34
C THR A 37 -5.45 11.57 -8.21
N ASP A 38 -5.99 10.73 -9.10
CA ASP A 38 -5.20 9.93 -10.05
C ASP A 38 -4.40 10.82 -11.01
N ALA A 39 -5.02 11.88 -11.55
CA ALA A 39 -4.32 12.83 -12.41
C ALA A 39 -3.18 13.55 -11.67
N ALA A 40 -3.39 13.97 -10.42
CA ALA A 40 -2.36 14.61 -9.61
C ALA A 40 -1.19 13.66 -9.32
N ILE A 41 -1.46 12.40 -8.97
CA ILE A 41 -0.42 11.39 -8.71
C ILE A 41 0.39 11.12 -9.99
N LYS A 42 -0.26 10.99 -11.15
CA LYS A 42 0.42 10.78 -12.44
C LYS A 42 1.31 11.96 -12.83
N ALA A 43 0.84 13.19 -12.58
CA ALA A 43 1.63 14.40 -12.82
C ALA A 43 2.86 14.44 -11.91
N ALA A 44 2.70 14.17 -10.61
CA ALA A 44 3.80 14.09 -9.66
C ALA A 44 4.81 13.00 -10.05
N LEU A 45 4.34 11.80 -10.39
CA LEU A 45 5.20 10.71 -10.85
C LEU A 45 6.04 11.12 -12.07
N THR A 46 5.42 11.79 -13.04
CA THR A 46 6.11 12.27 -14.26
C THR A 46 7.17 13.32 -13.91
N ALA A 47 6.85 14.25 -13.01
CA ALA A 47 7.78 15.26 -12.55
C ALA A 47 8.99 14.64 -11.84
N GLU A 48 8.76 13.70 -10.91
CA GLU A 48 9.83 13.05 -10.16
C GLU A 48 10.71 12.15 -11.05
N LEU A 49 10.13 11.42 -12.02
CA LEU A 49 10.91 10.66 -13.00
C LEU A 49 11.78 11.57 -13.88
N THR A 50 11.25 12.72 -14.29
CA THR A 50 12.00 13.70 -15.09
C THR A 50 13.14 14.32 -14.29
N ALA A 51 12.88 14.69 -13.04
CA ALA A 51 13.89 15.22 -12.13
C ALA A 51 14.95 14.16 -11.77
N MET A 52 14.57 12.89 -11.62
CA MET A 52 15.50 11.78 -11.42
C MET A 52 16.41 11.60 -12.64
N ALA A 53 15.86 11.68 -13.86
CA ALA A 53 16.64 11.61 -15.09
C ALA A 53 17.65 12.76 -15.21
N MET A 54 17.29 13.97 -14.75
CA MET A 54 18.23 15.08 -14.64
C MET A 54 19.33 14.80 -13.61
N ALA A 55 18.98 14.32 -12.41
CA ALA A 55 19.97 13.99 -11.39
C ALA A 55 20.97 12.92 -11.88
N VAL A 56 20.50 11.91 -12.63
CA VAL A 56 21.39 10.93 -13.29
C VAL A 56 22.35 11.62 -14.27
N ARG A 57 21.85 12.53 -15.12
CA ARG A 57 22.67 13.27 -16.09
C ARG A 57 23.71 14.16 -15.42
N GLU A 58 23.38 14.72 -14.27
CA GLU A 58 24.26 15.58 -13.48
C GLU A 58 25.22 14.79 -12.58
N ASN A 59 25.16 13.45 -12.62
CA ASN A 59 25.90 12.56 -11.73
C ASN A 59 25.63 12.86 -10.24
N ASP A 60 24.42 13.34 -9.93
CA ASP A 60 23.95 13.64 -8.59
C ASP A 60 23.28 12.40 -7.99
N ALA A 61 24.09 11.49 -7.44
CA ALA A 61 23.62 10.27 -6.81
C ALA A 61 22.66 10.54 -5.62
N HIS A 62 22.84 11.68 -4.93
CA HIS A 62 21.97 12.10 -3.84
C HIS A 62 20.59 12.51 -4.37
N GLY A 63 20.56 13.31 -5.43
CA GLY A 63 19.35 13.65 -6.16
C GLY A 63 18.62 12.41 -6.68
N VAL A 64 19.35 11.43 -7.23
CA VAL A 64 18.76 10.16 -7.67
C VAL A 64 18.06 9.43 -6.53
N ALA A 65 18.71 9.28 -5.36
CA ALA A 65 18.12 8.61 -4.20
C ALA A 65 16.87 9.35 -3.67
N LEU A 66 16.91 10.69 -3.60
CA LEU A 66 15.77 11.50 -3.18
C LEU A 66 14.57 11.33 -4.14
N ARG A 67 14.82 11.41 -5.45
CA ARG A 67 13.76 11.32 -6.46
C ARG A 67 13.19 9.91 -6.57
N ALA A 68 14.03 8.87 -6.42
CA ALA A 68 13.57 7.49 -6.39
C ALA A 68 12.60 7.23 -5.21
N SER A 69 12.88 7.80 -4.03
CA SER A 69 11.96 7.76 -2.88
C SER A 69 10.61 8.41 -3.19
N ALA A 70 10.61 9.61 -3.79
CA ALA A 70 9.36 10.28 -4.19
C ALA A 70 8.57 9.51 -5.27
N VAL A 71 9.25 8.84 -6.21
CA VAL A 71 8.63 7.93 -7.19
C VAL A 71 7.93 6.77 -6.48
N ILE A 72 8.56 6.17 -5.47
CA ILE A 72 7.97 5.07 -4.69
C ILE A 72 6.72 5.54 -3.94
N ASP A 73 6.72 6.75 -3.37
CA ASP A 73 5.54 7.31 -2.72
C ASP A 73 4.38 7.52 -3.71
N CYS A 74 4.66 8.01 -4.92
CA CYS A 74 3.66 8.16 -5.98
C CYS A 74 3.07 6.80 -6.43
N LEU A 75 3.91 5.78 -6.55
CA LEU A 75 3.48 4.41 -6.88
C LEU A 75 2.64 3.81 -5.74
N GLY A 76 3.08 3.99 -4.49
CA GLY A 76 2.34 3.59 -3.30
C GLY A 76 0.94 4.21 -3.25
N ALA A 77 0.85 5.52 -3.50
CA ALA A 77 -0.43 6.23 -3.57
C ALA A 77 -1.32 5.73 -4.72
N SER A 78 -0.74 5.42 -5.89
CA SER A 78 -1.47 4.87 -7.04
C SER A 78 -2.05 3.49 -6.74
N VAL A 79 -1.23 2.57 -6.20
CA VAL A 79 -1.66 1.21 -5.86
C VAL A 79 -2.66 1.24 -4.71
N ALA A 80 -2.43 2.07 -3.69
CA ALA A 80 -3.35 2.25 -2.57
C ALA A 80 -4.69 2.84 -3.02
N GLY A 81 -4.71 3.74 -4.01
CA GLY A 81 -5.93 4.27 -4.60
C GLY A 81 -6.76 3.22 -5.36
N ALA A 82 -6.13 2.14 -5.82
CA ALA A 82 -6.76 1.03 -6.52
C ALA A 82 -7.05 -0.20 -5.63
N ALA A 83 -6.41 -0.30 -4.46
CA ALA A 83 -6.56 -1.42 -3.53
C ALA A 83 -7.90 -1.40 -2.80
N HIS A 84 -8.37 -2.59 -2.38
CA HIS A 84 -9.49 -2.71 -1.44
C HIS A 84 -9.10 -2.07 -0.09
N ASP A 85 -10.08 -1.54 0.64
CA ASP A 85 -9.83 -0.77 1.87
C ASP A 85 -9.00 -1.54 2.90
N ASP A 86 -9.17 -2.87 2.99
CA ASP A 86 -8.44 -3.74 3.91
C ASP A 86 -6.94 -3.87 3.62
N TYR A 87 -6.52 -3.64 2.36
CA TYR A 87 -5.13 -3.75 1.92
C TYR A 87 -4.47 -2.39 1.69
N ARG A 88 -5.27 -1.34 1.57
CA ARG A 88 -4.82 0.02 1.28
C ARG A 88 -3.81 0.54 2.30
N GLY A 89 -4.09 0.35 3.60
CA GLY A 89 -3.18 0.75 4.67
C GLY A 89 -1.83 0.02 4.61
N THR A 90 -1.85 -1.28 4.35
CA THR A 90 -0.66 -2.11 4.20
C THR A 90 0.20 -1.64 3.02
N VAL A 91 -0.41 -1.39 1.86
CA VAL A 91 0.30 -0.89 0.67
C VAL A 91 0.97 0.46 0.96
N LEU A 92 0.27 1.38 1.62
CA LEU A 92 0.83 2.70 1.96
C LEU A 92 2.00 2.57 2.94
N ASN A 93 1.88 1.73 3.96
CA ASN A 93 2.96 1.51 4.93
C ASN A 93 4.20 0.92 4.25
N ILE A 94 4.02 -0.08 3.38
CA ILE A 94 5.12 -0.68 2.61
C ILE A 94 5.79 0.38 1.74
N ALA A 95 5.00 1.17 0.99
CA ALA A 95 5.56 2.20 0.12
C ALA A 95 6.34 3.25 0.92
N GLN A 96 5.82 3.68 2.07
CA GLN A 96 6.51 4.63 2.96
C GLN A 96 7.80 4.05 3.53
N ASP A 97 7.82 2.78 3.94
CA ASP A 97 9.03 2.15 4.46
C ASP A 97 10.10 2.02 3.38
N VAL A 98 9.72 1.58 2.18
CA VAL A 98 10.64 1.49 1.03
C VAL A 98 11.13 2.88 0.63
N SER A 99 10.27 3.89 0.60
CA SER A 99 10.63 5.29 0.32
C SER A 99 11.65 5.80 1.35
N LYS A 100 11.45 5.56 2.65
CA LYS A 100 12.41 5.91 3.70
C LYS A 100 13.75 5.22 3.51
N TYR A 101 13.76 3.91 3.22
CA TYR A 101 15.01 3.18 2.99
C TYR A 101 15.78 3.72 1.79
N VAL A 102 15.09 3.98 0.68
CA VAL A 102 15.72 4.56 -0.52
C VAL A 102 16.22 5.97 -0.24
N SER A 103 15.45 6.80 0.46
CA SER A 103 15.90 8.14 0.87
C SER A 103 17.11 8.09 1.79
N ALA A 104 17.21 7.08 2.67
CA ALA A 104 18.34 6.90 3.58
C ALA A 104 19.64 6.50 2.87
N THR A 105 19.58 5.89 1.68
CA THR A 105 20.79 5.61 0.88
C THR A 105 21.58 6.87 0.53
N ARG A 106 20.93 8.05 0.50
CA ARG A 106 21.61 9.34 0.35
C ARG A 106 22.71 9.55 1.40
N LEU A 107 22.48 9.11 2.64
CA LEU A 107 23.41 9.31 3.76
C LEU A 107 24.63 8.42 3.57
N GLN A 108 24.39 7.17 3.13
CA GLN A 108 25.45 6.23 2.76
C GLN A 108 26.30 6.75 1.60
N LEU A 109 25.68 7.39 0.61
CA LEU A 109 26.36 7.97 -0.56
C LEU A 109 27.12 9.27 -0.27
N HIS A 110 26.64 10.11 0.64
CA HIS A 110 27.21 11.42 0.91
C HIS A 110 28.34 11.40 1.95
N GLU A 111 28.23 10.54 2.97
CA GLU A 111 29.14 10.57 4.11
C GLU A 111 30.29 9.55 4.03
N GLY A 112 30.35 8.73 2.97
CA GLY A 112 31.37 7.67 2.88
C GLY A 112 31.33 6.72 4.08
N LEU A 113 30.14 6.55 4.68
CA LEU A 113 29.91 5.81 5.93
C LEU A 113 30.35 4.34 5.86
N HIS A 114 30.48 3.81 4.64
CA HIS A 114 30.92 2.46 4.37
C HIS A 114 31.96 2.47 3.26
N THR A 115 32.99 1.66 3.42
CA THR A 115 33.89 1.28 2.34
C THR A 115 33.11 0.53 1.25
N ASP A 116 33.64 0.52 0.03
CA ASP A 116 33.07 -0.28 -1.07
C ASP A 116 32.92 -1.76 -0.70
N GLN A 117 33.82 -2.28 0.14
CA GLN A 117 33.77 -3.66 0.60
C GLN A 117 32.62 -3.89 1.58
N GLU A 118 32.43 -3.01 2.57
CA GLU A 118 31.30 -3.10 3.51
C GLU A 118 29.95 -2.99 2.79
N THR A 119 29.88 -2.16 1.74
CA THR A 119 28.68 -2.05 0.90
C THR A 119 28.43 -3.34 0.12
N LYS A 120 29.48 -3.94 -0.48
CA LYS A 120 29.36 -5.24 -1.16
C LYS A 120 28.92 -6.35 -0.21
N ASP A 121 29.46 -6.38 1.00
CA ASP A 121 29.12 -7.38 2.00
C ASP A 121 27.68 -7.22 2.48
N ALA A 122 27.22 -5.97 2.68
CA ALA A 122 25.83 -5.67 3.02
C ALA A 122 24.86 -6.10 1.89
N VAL A 123 25.20 -5.82 0.63
CA VAL A 123 24.41 -6.27 -0.54
C VAL A 123 24.33 -7.79 -0.60
N ASN A 124 25.46 -8.48 -0.40
CA ASN A 124 25.50 -9.94 -0.38
C ASN A 124 24.65 -10.51 0.75
N SER A 125 24.76 -9.97 1.96
CA SER A 125 23.97 -10.39 3.11
C SER A 125 22.46 -10.19 2.89
N ALA A 126 22.06 -9.02 2.37
CA ALA A 126 20.66 -8.75 2.05
C ALA A 126 20.11 -9.69 0.97
N ASN A 127 20.89 -9.97 -0.08
CA ASN A 127 20.50 -10.91 -1.13
C ASN A 127 20.37 -12.35 -0.62
N SER A 128 21.26 -12.78 0.27
CA SER A 128 21.14 -14.08 0.93
C SER A 128 19.86 -14.17 1.77
N ALA A 129 19.56 -13.15 2.56
CA ALA A 129 18.32 -13.10 3.36
C ALA A 129 17.06 -13.14 2.47
N VAL A 130 17.05 -12.45 1.33
CA VAL A 130 15.95 -12.53 0.35
C VAL A 130 15.81 -13.95 -0.21
N SER A 131 16.93 -14.61 -0.53
CA SER A 131 16.92 -15.99 -1.02
C SER A 131 16.38 -16.97 0.01
N GLU A 132 16.78 -16.83 1.27
CA GLU A 132 16.28 -17.64 2.39
C GLU A 132 14.78 -17.43 2.60
N ALA A 133 14.32 -16.18 2.65
CA ALA A 133 12.89 -15.87 2.80
C ALA A 133 12.04 -16.45 1.66
N LYS A 134 12.54 -16.41 0.42
CA LYS A 134 11.89 -17.04 -0.73
C LYS A 134 11.83 -18.56 -0.61
N ALA A 135 12.90 -19.19 -0.14
CA ALA A 135 12.94 -20.63 0.07
C ALA A 135 11.90 -21.07 1.12
N VAL A 136 11.85 -20.37 2.26
CA VAL A 136 10.86 -20.60 3.32
C VAL A 136 9.43 -20.43 2.81
N LEU A 137 9.16 -19.36 2.05
CA LEU A 137 7.84 -19.15 1.46
C LEU A 137 7.47 -20.28 0.49
N SER A 138 8.41 -20.71 -0.36
CA SER A 138 8.17 -21.81 -1.31
C SER A 138 7.88 -23.13 -0.61
N GLU A 139 8.58 -23.44 0.48
CA GLU A 139 8.35 -24.64 1.29
C GLU A 139 6.98 -24.60 1.97
N PHE A 140 6.62 -23.44 2.53
CA PHE A 140 5.31 -23.22 3.11
C PHE A 140 4.21 -23.44 2.08
N VAL A 141 4.29 -22.82 0.90
CA VAL A 141 3.29 -22.96 -0.17
C VAL A 141 3.16 -24.42 -0.59
N ALA A 142 4.28 -25.11 -0.85
CA ALA A 142 4.26 -26.53 -1.23
C ALA A 142 3.62 -27.42 -0.15
N THR A 143 3.80 -27.10 1.11
CA THR A 143 3.19 -27.82 2.25
C THR A 143 1.71 -27.50 2.37
N ALA A 144 1.33 -26.23 2.26
CA ALA A 144 -0.05 -25.77 2.35
C ALA A 144 -0.91 -26.32 1.20
N GLU A 145 -0.41 -26.35 -0.04
CA GLU A 145 -1.10 -26.94 -1.18
C GLU A 145 -1.34 -28.44 -1.04
N LYS A 146 -0.39 -29.17 -0.45
CA LYS A 146 -0.52 -30.62 -0.20
C LYS A 146 -1.50 -30.93 0.93
N SER A 147 -1.53 -30.10 1.96
CA SER A 147 -2.28 -30.36 3.20
C SER A 147 -3.67 -29.74 3.22
N ASN A 148 -3.96 -28.73 2.39
CA ASN A 148 -5.21 -28.00 2.42
C ASN A 148 -5.77 -27.75 1.01
N SER A 149 -6.84 -28.49 0.67
CA SER A 149 -7.50 -28.39 -0.63
C SER A 149 -8.16 -27.03 -0.89
N ARG A 150 -8.60 -26.33 0.16
CA ARG A 150 -9.14 -24.96 0.03
C ARG A 150 -8.03 -23.95 -0.25
N TYR A 151 -6.86 -24.10 0.38
CA TYR A 151 -5.69 -23.27 0.09
C TYR A 151 -5.25 -23.44 -1.37
N LYS A 152 -5.10 -24.69 -1.83
CA LYS A 152 -4.78 -25.04 -3.23
C LYS A 152 -5.81 -24.52 -4.26
N SER A 153 -7.06 -24.31 -3.85
CA SER A 153 -8.09 -23.78 -4.74
C SER A 153 -8.13 -22.25 -4.79
N ALA A 154 -7.53 -21.58 -3.80
CA ALA A 154 -7.58 -20.13 -3.63
C ALA A 154 -6.30 -19.42 -4.11
N TYR A 155 -5.19 -20.14 -4.17
CA TYR A 155 -3.87 -19.70 -4.63
C TYR A 155 -3.36 -20.69 -5.69
#